data_AF-A0ABD4WMF4-F1
#
_entry.id   AF-A0ABD4WMF4-F1
#
_cell.length_a   1.000
_cell.length_b   1.000
_cell.length_c   1.000
_cell.angle_alpha   90.00
_cell.angle_beta   90.00
_cell.angle_gamma   90.00
#
_symmetry.space_group_name_H-M   'P 1'
#
loop_
_entity.id
_entity.type
_entity.pdbx_description
1 polymer ?
#
loop_
_entity_poly.entity_id
_entity_poly.type
_entity_poly.pdbx_seq_one_letter_code
_entity_poly.pdbx_strand_id
1 'polypeptide(L)'
;MGIGPCSCKFLLGISGQGAPAIVTVTGPTGNVTNFTGTVINFSAEQCFTGGPMCNPAVNNFDVNFRDSGGNTINFTQGRRGTIACVDNTIATLMDGTAQATGNVLDGDFTVDFSYTINPITDIASIVITATGEDNTVFQTAFTAPISPQTFIGDCDETVGP
;
A
#
# COMPACT_ATOMS: atom_id res chain seq x y z
N MET A 1 -16.23 -29.53 -5.95
CA MET A 1 -15.71 -29.06 -7.25
C MET A 1 -14.86 -27.84 -6.93
N GLY A 2 -13.56 -27.93 -7.24
CA GLY A 2 -12.54 -27.01 -6.72
C GLY A 2 -12.74 -25.58 -7.26
N ILE A 3 -13.07 -24.68 -6.34
CA ILE A 3 -12.84 -23.25 -6.47
C ILE A 3 -11.32 -23.05 -6.44
N GLY A 4 -10.71 -22.79 -7.60
CA GLY A 4 -9.35 -22.25 -7.62
C GLY A 4 -9.35 -20.91 -6.88
N PRO A 5 -8.23 -20.52 -6.21
CA PRO A 5 -8.19 -19.32 -5.38
C PRO A 5 -8.47 -18.10 -6.27
N CYS A 6 -9.69 -17.59 -6.19
CA CYS A 6 -10.08 -16.41 -6.93
C CYS A 6 -9.58 -15.21 -6.10
N SER A 7 -8.68 -14.43 -6.67
CA SER A 7 -7.97 -13.38 -5.94
C SER A 7 -8.88 -12.18 -5.69
N CYS A 8 -8.74 -11.54 -4.52
CA CYS A 8 -9.40 -10.27 -4.23
C CYS A 8 -9.15 -9.22 -5.34
N LYS A 9 -10.09 -8.28 -5.51
CA LYS A 9 -9.97 -7.15 -6.44
C LYS A 9 -10.01 -5.85 -5.66
N PHE A 10 -9.17 -4.89 -6.04
CA PHE A 10 -9.22 -3.57 -5.45
C PHE A 10 -8.55 -2.53 -6.35
N LEU A 11 -8.97 -1.30 -6.15
CA LEU A 11 -8.19 -0.12 -6.47
C LEU A 11 -8.13 0.67 -5.17
N LEU A 12 -6.94 0.78 -4.57
CA LEU A 12 -6.72 1.50 -3.34
C LEU A 12 -6.05 2.82 -3.69
N GLY A 13 -6.58 3.90 -3.16
CA GLY A 13 -5.99 5.22 -3.31
C GLY A 13 -6.37 6.10 -2.14
N ILE A 14 -5.52 7.09 -1.88
CA ILE A 14 -5.87 8.20 -1.00
C ILE A 14 -6.26 9.42 -1.85
N SER A 15 -7.15 10.25 -1.33
CA SER A 15 -7.54 11.51 -1.95
C SER A 15 -6.72 12.69 -1.38
N GLY A 16 -6.55 13.73 -2.19
CA GLY A 16 -5.93 14.99 -1.75
C GLY A 16 -4.40 15.05 -1.95
N GLN A 17 -3.77 15.99 -1.27
CA GLN A 17 -2.34 16.33 -1.39
C GLN A 17 -1.44 15.51 -0.44
N GLY A 18 -1.93 14.35 0.01
CA GLY A 18 -1.25 13.48 0.97
C GLY A 18 -1.81 13.54 2.40
N ALA A 19 -1.33 12.63 3.25
CA ALA A 19 -1.76 12.47 4.63
C ALA A 19 -0.58 12.60 5.62
N PRO A 20 -0.75 13.32 6.75
CA PRO A 20 0.27 13.34 7.80
C PRO A 20 0.56 11.94 8.30
N ALA A 21 1.84 11.60 8.42
CA ALA A 21 2.28 10.30 8.86
C ALA A 21 3.56 10.40 9.70
N ILE A 22 3.71 9.43 10.60
CA ILE A 22 4.99 9.17 11.27
C ILE A 22 5.58 7.94 10.57
N VAL A 23 6.80 8.10 10.09
CA VAL A 23 7.62 7.01 9.56
C VAL A 23 8.67 6.66 10.59
N THR A 24 8.75 5.38 10.92
CA THR A 24 9.82 4.82 11.75
C THR A 24 10.72 3.97 10.86
N VAL A 25 12.02 4.27 10.86
CA VAL A 25 13.04 3.45 10.22
C VAL A 25 13.92 2.83 11.29
N THR A 26 13.98 1.51 11.31
CA THR A 26 14.87 0.73 12.19
C THR A 26 15.98 0.16 11.34
N GLY A 27 17.22 0.62 11.54
CA GLY A 27 18.37 0.12 10.80
C GLY A 27 18.80 -1.29 11.24
N PRO A 28 19.77 -1.91 10.53
CA PRO A 28 20.19 -3.31 10.75
C PRO A 28 20.72 -3.59 12.16
N THR A 29 21.23 -2.55 12.82
CA THR A 29 21.81 -2.59 14.17
C THR A 29 20.80 -2.24 15.27
N GLY A 30 19.52 -2.08 14.92
CA GLY A 30 18.44 -1.73 15.84
C GLY A 30 18.31 -0.23 16.15
N ASN A 31 19.09 0.62 15.47
CA ASN A 31 18.97 2.07 15.61
C ASN A 31 17.64 2.55 15.01
N VAL A 32 16.82 3.20 15.83
CA VAL A 32 15.49 3.70 15.43
C VAL A 32 15.55 5.19 15.13
N THR A 33 15.07 5.57 13.96
CA THR A 33 14.91 6.97 13.53
C THR A 33 13.45 7.22 13.17
N ASN A 34 12.88 8.32 13.66
CA ASN A 34 11.51 8.72 13.35
C ASN A 34 11.50 9.98 12.49
N PHE A 35 10.67 9.98 11.46
CA PHE A 35 10.42 11.09 10.57
C PHE A 35 8.95 11.46 10.65
N THR A 36 8.65 12.72 10.93
CA THR A 36 7.27 13.24 10.89
C THR A 36 7.10 14.04 9.61
N GLY A 37 6.19 13.59 8.74
CA GLY A 37 6.03 14.18 7.42
C GLY A 37 4.66 13.89 6.82
N THR A 38 4.61 13.93 5.50
CA THR A 38 3.39 13.67 4.73
C THR A 38 3.66 12.53 3.77
N VAL A 39 2.77 11.54 3.76
CA VAL A 39 2.68 10.57 2.66
C VAL A 39 1.92 11.25 1.53
N ILE A 40 2.63 11.53 0.45
CA ILE A 40 2.14 12.30 -0.70
C ILE A 40 1.24 11.44 -1.59
N ASN A 41 1.55 10.15 -1.72
CA ASN A 41 0.78 9.23 -2.52
C ASN A 41 0.83 7.82 -1.94
N PHE A 42 -0.31 7.14 -2.00
CA PHE A 42 -0.46 5.70 -1.82
C PHE A 42 -1.45 5.22 -2.87
N SER A 43 -0.99 4.36 -3.76
CA SER A 43 -1.84 3.68 -4.74
C SER A 43 -1.47 2.22 -4.82
N ALA A 44 -2.46 1.33 -4.81
CA ALA A 44 -2.28 -0.09 -5.07
C ALA A 44 -3.47 -0.62 -5.88
N GLU A 45 -3.21 -1.37 -6.94
CA GLU A 45 -4.24 -1.91 -7.82
C GLU A 45 -4.12 -3.43 -7.88
N GLN A 46 -5.24 -4.16 -7.83
CA GLN A 46 -5.34 -5.58 -8.20
C GLN A 46 -6.57 -5.81 -9.08
N CYS A 47 -6.30 -6.26 -10.30
CA CYS A 47 -7.25 -6.19 -11.40
C CYS A 47 -7.63 -7.54 -12.01
N PHE A 48 -8.87 -7.63 -12.53
CA PHE A 48 -9.33 -8.74 -13.37
C PHE A 48 -8.60 -8.70 -14.73
N THR A 49 -8.31 -9.86 -15.31
CA THR A 49 -7.66 -9.98 -16.63
C THR A 49 -8.45 -9.41 -17.82
N GLY A 50 -9.64 -8.81 -17.61
CA GLY A 50 -10.52 -8.37 -18.70
C GLY A 50 -11.57 -7.31 -18.37
N GLY A 51 -11.38 -6.45 -17.35
CA GLY A 51 -12.30 -5.34 -17.04
C GLY A 51 -11.95 -4.04 -17.79
N PRO A 52 -12.93 -3.18 -18.14
CA PRO A 52 -12.72 -1.98 -18.98
C PRO A 52 -11.86 -0.85 -18.36
N MET A 53 -11.40 -1.00 -17.12
CA MET A 53 -10.45 -0.08 -16.45
C MET A 53 -9.30 -0.82 -15.76
N CYS A 54 -9.09 -2.08 -16.11
CA CYS A 54 -8.09 -2.94 -15.48
C CYS A 54 -6.95 -3.25 -16.43
N ASN A 55 -5.72 -2.92 -16.02
CA ASN A 55 -4.54 -3.46 -16.68
C ASN A 55 -3.87 -4.48 -15.75
N PRO A 56 -4.04 -5.80 -15.96
CA PRO A 56 -3.38 -6.82 -15.13
C PRO A 56 -1.84 -6.76 -15.20
N ALA A 57 -1.27 -6.09 -16.21
CA ALA A 57 0.17 -5.79 -16.28
C ALA A 57 0.60 -4.66 -15.34
N VAL A 58 -0.34 -3.85 -14.84
CA VAL A 58 -0.12 -2.88 -13.77
C VAL A 58 -0.19 -3.64 -12.45
N ASN A 59 0.99 -4.08 -12.04
CA ASN A 59 1.25 -4.70 -10.75
C ASN A 59 2.20 -3.77 -10.01
N ASN A 60 1.71 -2.56 -9.74
CA ASN A 60 2.50 -1.51 -9.12
C ASN A 60 1.74 -0.96 -7.91
N PHE A 61 2.44 -0.84 -6.80
CA PHE A 61 2.07 0.11 -5.77
C PHE A 61 3.20 1.13 -5.63
N ASP A 62 2.82 2.34 -5.22
CA ASP A 62 3.75 3.43 -4.99
C ASP A 62 3.44 4.08 -3.65
N VAL A 63 4.48 4.34 -2.87
CA VAL A 63 4.39 5.02 -1.57
C VAL A 63 5.44 6.11 -1.55
N ASN A 64 5.02 7.37 -1.47
CA ASN A 64 5.94 8.50 -1.46
C ASN A 64 5.81 9.24 -0.12
N PHE A 65 6.89 9.27 0.66
CA PHE A 65 6.96 10.00 1.91
C PHE A 65 7.96 11.15 1.80
N ARG A 66 7.59 12.31 2.35
CA ARG A 66 8.48 13.46 2.50
C ARG A 66 8.28 14.14 3.83
N ASP A 67 9.36 14.46 4.52
CA ASP A 67 9.32 15.30 5.72
C ASP A 67 9.71 16.76 5.45
N SER A 68 9.51 17.63 6.45
CA SER A 68 9.88 19.06 6.36
C SER A 68 11.39 19.30 6.35
N GLY A 69 12.20 18.29 6.76
CA GLY A 69 13.66 18.32 6.74
C GLY A 69 14.27 18.04 5.37
N GLY A 70 13.44 17.70 4.37
CA GLY A 70 13.90 17.33 3.03
C GLY A 70 14.23 15.84 2.88
N ASN A 71 13.91 15.01 3.88
CA ASN A 71 14.01 13.57 3.78
C ASN A 71 12.90 13.02 2.89
N THR A 72 13.26 12.04 2.08
CA THR A 72 12.40 11.39 1.09
C THR A 72 12.61 9.88 1.11
N ILE A 73 11.50 9.16 1.09
CA ILE A 73 11.46 7.70 0.99
C ILE A 73 10.37 7.38 -0.01
N ASN A 74 10.72 6.72 -1.10
CA ASN A 74 9.80 6.38 -2.17
C ASN A 74 9.90 4.89 -2.46
N PHE A 75 8.82 4.15 -2.23
CA PHE A 75 8.68 2.79 -2.71
C PHE A 75 8.02 2.85 -4.08
N THR A 76 8.71 2.34 -5.09
CA THR A 76 8.26 2.30 -6.49
C THR A 76 8.46 0.90 -7.05
N GLN A 77 7.93 0.63 -8.25
CA GLN A 77 8.05 -0.69 -8.89
C GLN A 77 7.49 -1.83 -8.03
N GLY A 78 6.47 -1.54 -7.20
CA GLY A 78 5.93 -2.45 -6.21
C GLY A 78 5.23 -3.67 -6.83
N ARG A 79 5.89 -4.82 -6.91
CA ARG A 79 5.29 -6.09 -7.34
C ARG A 79 4.54 -6.76 -6.20
N ARG A 80 3.32 -7.21 -6.48
CA ARG A 80 2.46 -7.93 -5.51
C ARG A 80 3.01 -9.32 -5.17
N GLY A 81 2.90 -9.68 -3.89
CA GLY A 81 2.88 -11.05 -3.37
C GLY A 81 1.45 -11.57 -3.26
N THR A 82 1.07 -12.08 -2.08
CA THR A 82 -0.27 -12.59 -1.78
C THR A 82 -1.16 -11.48 -1.23
N ILE A 83 -2.43 -11.42 -1.64
CA ILE A 83 -3.37 -10.43 -1.10
C ILE A 83 -4.65 -11.10 -0.63
N ALA A 84 -5.10 -10.72 0.57
CA ALA A 84 -6.35 -11.12 1.17
C ALA A 84 -7.27 -9.91 1.36
N CYS A 85 -8.58 -10.11 1.27
CA CYS A 85 -9.57 -9.08 1.55
C CYS A 85 -10.71 -9.63 2.40
N VAL A 86 -11.35 -8.74 3.15
CA VAL A 86 -12.43 -9.07 4.07
C VAL A 86 -13.51 -8.00 3.97
N ASP A 87 -14.77 -8.45 3.82
CA ASP A 87 -15.99 -7.65 3.94
C ASP A 87 -15.96 -6.31 3.16
N ASN A 88 -15.33 -6.29 1.98
CA ASN A 88 -15.18 -5.11 1.10
C ASN A 88 -14.60 -3.85 1.77
N THR A 89 -14.01 -4.01 2.95
CA THR A 89 -13.53 -2.91 3.78
C THR A 89 -12.07 -3.08 4.14
N ILE A 90 -11.53 -4.30 4.07
CA ILE A 90 -10.15 -4.60 4.41
C ILE A 90 -9.45 -5.22 3.20
N ALA A 91 -8.24 -4.75 2.91
CA ALA A 91 -7.30 -5.35 1.97
C ALA A 91 -5.91 -5.44 2.63
N THR A 92 -5.27 -6.60 2.51
CA THR A 92 -3.96 -6.88 3.11
C THR A 92 -3.03 -7.50 2.08
N LEU A 93 -1.94 -6.80 1.77
CA LEU A 93 -0.82 -7.34 0.98
C LEU A 93 0.18 -8.00 1.91
N MET A 94 0.62 -9.20 1.54
CA MET A 94 1.69 -9.96 2.16
C MET A 94 2.75 -10.28 1.10
N ASP A 95 4.02 -10.14 1.46
CA ASP A 95 5.17 -10.50 0.62
C ASP A 95 5.23 -9.74 -0.72
N GLY A 96 4.77 -8.49 -0.75
CA GLY A 96 5.05 -7.61 -1.87
C GLY A 96 6.55 -7.29 -1.98
N THR A 97 7.01 -6.81 -3.12
CA THR A 97 8.38 -6.31 -3.27
C THR A 97 8.35 -4.93 -3.89
N ALA A 98 9.09 -3.96 -3.38
CA ALA A 98 9.26 -2.66 -4.01
C ALA A 98 10.71 -2.20 -3.95
N GLN A 99 11.07 -1.35 -4.89
CA GLN A 99 12.34 -0.64 -4.85
C GLN A 99 12.16 0.65 -4.06
N ALA A 100 12.84 0.76 -2.93
CA ALA A 100 13.02 2.00 -2.20
C ALA A 100 14.01 2.90 -2.94
N THR A 101 13.69 4.18 -3.04
CA THR A 101 14.56 5.24 -3.57
C THR A 101 14.37 6.50 -2.75
N GLY A 102 15.41 7.32 -2.62
CA GLY A 102 15.37 8.55 -1.83
C GLY A 102 16.73 8.83 -1.20
N ASN A 103 16.74 9.72 -0.21
CA ASN A 103 17.95 10.05 0.54
C ASN A 103 18.03 9.37 1.91
N VAL A 104 16.97 8.66 2.33
CA VAL A 104 16.95 7.89 3.60
C VAL A 104 17.06 6.38 3.37
N LEU A 105 16.31 5.85 2.39
CA LEU A 105 16.30 4.43 2.04
C LEU A 105 16.55 4.26 0.55
N ASP A 106 17.26 3.17 0.21
CA ASP A 106 17.57 2.75 -1.15
C ASP A 106 17.67 1.21 -1.19
N GLY A 107 17.33 0.62 -2.33
CA GLY A 107 17.40 -0.83 -2.55
C GLY A 107 16.05 -1.55 -2.54
N ASP A 108 16.09 -2.88 -2.54
CA ASP A 108 14.90 -3.72 -2.64
C ASP A 108 14.35 -4.08 -1.26
N PHE A 109 13.03 -4.01 -1.13
CA PHE A 109 12.31 -4.26 0.12
C PHE A 109 11.15 -5.21 -0.12
N THR A 110 10.93 -6.12 0.83
CA THR A 110 9.67 -6.84 0.98
C THR A 110 8.66 -5.95 1.68
N VAL A 111 7.44 -5.81 1.17
CA VAL A 111 6.44 -4.87 1.65
C VAL A 111 5.13 -5.57 1.97
N ASP A 112 4.66 -5.32 3.18
CA ASP A 112 3.34 -5.67 3.66
C ASP A 112 2.54 -4.40 3.91
N PHE A 113 1.26 -4.42 3.58
CA PHE A 113 0.36 -3.34 3.98
C PHE A 113 -0.99 -3.87 4.43
N SER A 114 -1.64 -3.10 5.29
CA SER A 114 -3.06 -3.22 5.60
C SER A 114 -3.77 -1.93 5.26
N TYR A 115 -4.91 -2.04 4.60
CA TYR A 115 -5.78 -0.95 4.23
C TYR A 115 -7.19 -1.24 4.75
N THR A 116 -7.73 -0.38 5.60
CA THR A 116 -9.05 -0.57 6.24
C THR A 116 -9.92 0.66 6.03
N ILE A 117 -11.00 0.50 5.29
CA ILE A 117 -12.00 1.54 5.00
C ILE A 117 -12.99 1.63 6.16
N ASN A 118 -13.22 2.84 6.67
CA ASN A 118 -14.39 3.15 7.47
C ASN A 118 -15.56 3.55 6.54
N PRO A 119 -16.60 2.70 6.37
CA PRO A 119 -17.68 2.93 5.41
C PRO A 119 -18.64 4.05 5.82
N ILE A 120 -18.52 4.59 7.04
CA ILE A 120 -19.36 5.71 7.52
C ILE A 120 -18.71 7.04 7.17
N THR A 121 -17.37 7.11 7.15
CA THR A 121 -16.62 8.36 7.02
C THR A 121 -15.82 8.47 5.73
N ASP A 122 -15.77 7.41 4.92
CA ASP A 122 -14.92 7.31 3.71
C ASP A 122 -13.44 7.64 3.98
N ILE A 123 -12.96 7.23 5.17
CA ILE A 123 -11.57 7.37 5.59
C ILE A 123 -10.96 5.97 5.66
N ALA A 124 -9.80 5.80 5.05
CA ALA A 124 -8.99 4.61 5.20
C ALA A 124 -7.94 4.79 6.28
N SER A 125 -7.71 3.74 7.06
CA SER A 125 -6.54 3.53 7.89
C SER A 125 -5.55 2.65 7.13
N ILE A 126 -4.33 3.15 6.94
CA ILE A 126 -3.28 2.48 6.18
C ILE A 126 -2.10 2.22 7.09
N VAL A 127 -1.60 0.99 7.08
CA VAL A 127 -0.37 0.58 7.76
C VAL A 127 0.53 -0.06 6.73
N ILE A 128 1.79 0.36 6.66
CA ILE A 128 2.78 -0.18 5.71
C ILE A 128 4.01 -0.57 6.51
N THR A 129 4.50 -1.78 6.26
CA THR A 129 5.79 -2.27 6.75
C THR A 129 6.62 -2.71 5.55
N ALA A 130 7.86 -2.25 5.46
CA ALA A 130 8.78 -2.69 4.43
C ALA A 130 10.10 -3.15 5.08
N THR A 131 10.60 -4.31 4.70
CA THR A 131 11.82 -4.93 5.24
C THR A 131 12.83 -5.18 4.11
N GLY A 132 14.00 -4.58 4.23
CA GLY A 132 15.12 -4.75 3.30
C GLY A 132 15.93 -6.01 3.59
N GLU A 133 16.75 -6.43 2.62
CA GLU A 133 17.61 -7.62 2.77
C GLU A 133 18.63 -7.50 3.91
N ASP A 134 19.02 -6.27 4.25
CA ASP A 134 19.93 -5.96 5.35
C ASP A 134 19.24 -5.94 6.73
N ASN A 135 17.94 -6.26 6.79
CA ASN A 135 17.05 -6.13 7.96
C ASN A 135 16.73 -4.68 8.35
N THR A 136 16.94 -3.71 7.45
CA THR A 136 16.36 -2.37 7.64
C THR A 136 14.84 -2.46 7.52
N VAL A 137 14.13 -1.89 8.49
CA VAL A 137 12.67 -1.91 8.54
C VAL A 137 12.12 -0.49 8.47
N PHE A 138 11.26 -0.23 7.49
CA PHE A 138 10.40 0.94 7.40
C PHE A 138 9.00 0.60 7.92
N GLN A 139 8.42 1.46 8.75
CA GLN A 139 7.06 1.34 9.22
C GLN A 139 6.35 2.68 9.19
N THR A 140 5.10 2.70 8.76
CA THR A 140 4.25 3.88 8.89
C THR A 140 2.79 3.50 9.06
N ALA A 141 2.05 4.37 9.75
CA ALA A 141 0.60 4.29 9.87
C ALA A 141 0.01 5.69 9.73
N PHE A 142 -1.05 5.80 8.93
CA PHE A 142 -1.75 7.06 8.71
C PHE A 142 -3.20 6.82 8.30
N THR A 143 -4.00 7.88 8.38
CA THR A 143 -5.38 7.89 7.90
C THR A 143 -5.55 8.91 6.80
N ALA A 144 -6.31 8.57 5.76
CA ALA A 144 -6.58 9.47 4.65
C ALA A 144 -8.01 9.26 4.12
N PRO A 145 -8.68 10.30 3.62
CA PRO A 145 -9.93 10.11 2.89
C PRO A 145 -9.64 9.35 1.60
N ILE A 146 -10.52 8.42 1.22
CA ILE A 146 -10.30 7.54 0.08
C ILE A 146 -10.54 8.24 -1.26
N SER A 147 -9.86 7.82 -2.33
CA SER A 147 -10.16 8.29 -3.69
C SER A 147 -11.57 7.87 -4.12
N PRO A 148 -12.30 8.65 -4.95
CA PRO A 148 -13.59 8.24 -5.51
C PRO A 148 -13.55 6.93 -6.32
N GLN A 149 -12.36 6.52 -6.76
CA GLN A 149 -12.15 5.25 -7.46
C GLN A 149 -11.78 4.10 -6.51
N THR A 150 -11.74 4.36 -5.20
CA THR A 150 -11.35 3.34 -4.22
C THR A 150 -12.45 2.29 -4.09
N PHE A 151 -12.09 1.03 -4.23
CA PHE A 151 -12.99 -0.09 -3.94
C PHE A 151 -12.20 -1.32 -3.50
N ILE A 152 -12.85 -2.18 -2.72
CA ILE A 152 -12.39 -3.51 -2.35
C ILE A 152 -13.55 -4.45 -2.64
N GLY A 153 -13.29 -5.50 -3.41
CA GLY A 153 -14.28 -6.51 -3.76
C GLY A 153 -13.73 -7.91 -3.49
N ASP A 154 -14.50 -8.70 -2.76
CA ASP A 154 -14.23 -10.13 -2.64
C ASP A 154 -14.46 -10.83 -3.98
N CYS A 155 -13.84 -11.99 -4.13
CA CYS A 155 -13.89 -12.79 -5.34
C CYS A 155 -15.30 -13.29 -5.72
N ASP A 156 -16.17 -13.47 -4.72
CA ASP A 156 -17.55 -13.92 -4.91
C ASP A 156 -18.52 -12.77 -5.23
N GLU A 157 -18.07 -11.50 -5.18
CA GLU A 157 -18.90 -10.38 -5.57
C GLU A 157 -18.85 -10.14 -7.08
N THR A 158 -20.00 -10.39 -7.73
CA THR A 158 -20.27 -9.80 -9.03
C THR A 158 -20.41 -8.29 -8.84
N VAL A 159 -19.36 -7.54 -9.17
CA VAL A 159 -19.47 -6.10 -9.44
C VAL A 159 -20.57 -5.93 -10.49
N GLY A 160 -21.71 -5.41 -10.05
CA GLY A 160 -22.87 -5.15 -10.91
C GLY A 160 -22.54 -4.12 -12.00
N PRO A 161 -23.31 -4.12 -13.09
CA PRO A 161 -23.09 -3.27 -14.26
C PRO A 161 -23.14 -1.77 -13.95
#